data_AF-A0A0J5FS33-F1
#
_entry.id   AF-A0A0J5FS33-F1
#
_cell.length_a   1.000
_cell.length_b   1.000
_cell.length_c   1.000
_cell.angle_alpha   90.00
_cell.angle_beta   90.00
_cell.angle_gamma   90.00
#
_symmetry.space_group_name_H-M   'P 1'
#
loop_
_entity.id
_entity.type
_entity.pdbx_description
1 polymer ?
#
loop_
_entity_poly.entity_id
_entity_poly.type
_entity_poly.pdbx_seq_one_letter_code
_entity_poly.pdbx_strand_id
1 'polypeptide(L)' 'MSEPVNVVAFVETDFTAHVRERLQDKGQSFELAEWAFRCIETGENKDNMRQLVSVLVNEVFFQRKMFEDIDNFIRNN' A
#
# COMPACT_ATOMS: atom_id res chain seq x y z
N MET A 1 -18.61 -8.32 14.82
CA MET A 1 -18.85 -8.72 13.42
C MET A 1 -17.94 -7.87 12.57
N SER A 2 -16.91 -8.45 11.97
CA SER A 2 -16.05 -7.74 11.01
C SER A 2 -16.89 -7.49 9.75
N GLU A 3 -17.08 -6.23 9.39
CA GLU A 3 -17.76 -5.86 8.14
C GLU A 3 -17.08 -6.57 6.96
N PRO A 4 -17.86 -7.00 5.95
CA PRO A 4 -17.28 -7.51 4.72
C PRO A 4 -16.57 -6.33 4.06
N VAL A 5 -15.26 -6.26 4.25
CA VAL A 5 -14.42 -5.34 3.50
C VAL A 5 -14.55 -5.79 2.05
N ASN A 6 -15.32 -5.05 1.26
CA ASN A 6 -15.28 -5.14 -0.18
C ASN A 6 -13.87 -4.69 -0.56
N VAL A 7 -12.92 -5.62 -0.54
CA VAL A 7 -11.60 -5.44 -1.13
C VAL A 7 -11.89 -5.24 -2.60
N VAL A 8 -11.98 -3.97 -3.02
CA VAL A 8 -11.83 -3.62 -4.44
C VAL A 8 -10.56 -4.33 -4.85
N ALA A 9 -10.69 -5.33 -5.72
CA ALA A 9 -9.59 -6.19 -6.12
C ALA A 9 -8.42 -5.28 -6.50
N PHE A 10 -7.32 -5.42 -5.78
CA PHE A 10 -6.10 -4.70 -6.10
C PHE A 10 -5.67 -5.16 -7.50
N VAL A 11 -5.72 -4.25 -8.47
CA VAL A 11 -5.26 -4.53 -9.83
C VAL A 11 -3.79 -4.13 -9.90
N GLU A 12 -2.94 -5.10 -10.17
CA GLU A 12 -1.54 -4.86 -10.51
C GLU A 12 -1.48 -4.09 -11.84
N THR A 13 -0.88 -2.91 -11.81
CA THR A 13 -0.57 -2.08 -12.97
C THR A 13 0.92 -1.75 -12.90
N ASP A 14 1.51 -1.28 -14.01
CA ASP A 14 2.91 -0.86 -14.02
C ASP A 14 3.18 0.21 -12.95
N PHE A 15 2.20 1.10 -12.72
CA PHE A 15 2.28 2.10 -11.66
C PHE A 15 2.26 1.47 -10.26
N THR A 16 1.32 0.57 -9.98
CA THR A 16 1.21 -0.03 -8.64
C THR A 16 2.35 -0.98 -8.32
N ALA A 17 2.93 -1.63 -9.33
CA ALA A 17 4.17 -2.41 -9.22
C ALA A 17 5.34 -1.51 -8.83
N HIS A 18 5.51 -0.39 -9.56
CA HIS A 18 6.58 0.57 -9.30
C HIS A 18 6.48 1.21 -7.91
N VAL A 19 5.26 1.57 -7.48
CA VAL A 19 5.03 2.07 -6.12
C VAL A 19 5.51 1.05 -5.08
N ARG A 20 5.19 -0.24 -5.25
CA ARG A 20 5.55 -1.29 -4.28
C ARG A 20 7.06 -1.52 -4.21
N GLU A 21 7.75 -1.45 -5.36
CA GLU A 21 9.20 -1.50 -5.44
C GLU A 21 9.83 -0.34 -4.63
N ARG A 22 9.35 0.89 -4.82
CA ARG A 22 9.86 2.06 -4.10
C ARG A 22 9.62 2.02 -2.60
N LEU A 23 8.55 1.35 -2.16
CA LEU A 23 8.25 1.17 -0.74
C LEU A 23 9.24 0.21 -0.04
N GLN A 24 10.04 -0.56 -0.78
CA GLN A 24 11.08 -1.43 -0.22
C GLN A 24 12.33 -0.65 0.21
N ASP A 25 12.52 0.57 -0.29
CA ASP A 25 13.64 1.43 0.06
C ASP A 25 13.18 2.73 0.74
N LYS A 26 13.86 3.08 1.83
CA LYS A 26 13.51 4.25 2.64
C LYS A 26 13.66 5.56 1.86
N GLY A 27 14.72 5.71 1.06
CA GLY A 27 14.96 6.93 0.28
C GLY A 27 13.93 7.07 -0.83
N GLN A 28 13.69 5.99 -1.56
CA GLN A 28 12.70 5.97 -2.65
C GLN A 28 11.27 6.20 -2.16
N SER A 29 10.96 5.79 -0.92
CA SER A 29 9.69 6.10 -0.25
C SER A 29 9.52 7.59 0.02
N PHE A 30 10.58 8.31 0.41
CA PHE A 30 10.52 9.76 0.57
C PHE A 30 10.34 10.49 -0.76
N GLU A 31 11.02 10.04 -1.82
CA GLU A 31 10.82 10.59 -3.17
C GLU A 31 9.38 10.37 -3.66
N LEU A 32 8.79 9.21 -3.36
CA LEU A 32 7.38 8.92 -3.67
C LEU A 32 6.43 9.84 -2.87
N ALA A 33 6.72 10.10 -1.60
CA ALA A 33 5.95 11.03 -0.77
C ALA A 33 6.03 12.47 -1.31
N GLU A 34 7.22 12.93 -1.71
CA GLU A 34 7.41 14.25 -2.33
C GLU A 34 6.60 14.38 -3.63
N TRP A 35 6.64 13.36 -4.49
CA TRP A 35 5.81 13.32 -5.69
C TRP A 35 4.32 13.38 -5.35
N ALA A 36 3.87 12.64 -4.34
CA ALA A 36 2.47 12.64 -3.91
C ALA A 36 2.03 14.02 -3.38
N PHE A 37 2.88 14.71 -2.62
CA PHE A 37 2.59 16.08 -2.14
C PHE A 37 2.46 17.05 -3.31
N ARG A 38 3.36 17.01 -4.30
CA ARG A 38 3.22 17.82 -5.51
C ARG A 38 1.91 17.54 -6.25
N CYS A 39 1.51 16.27 -6.36
CA CYS A 39 0.24 15.91 -7.00
C CYS A 39 -0.98 16.47 -6.25
N ILE A 40 -0.92 16.50 -4.92
CA ILE A 40 -1.97 17.11 -4.08
C ILE A 40 -2.04 18.62 -4.28
N GLU A 41 -0.89 19.31 -4.27
CA GLU A 41 -0.82 20.76 -4.42
C GLU A 41 -1.27 21.23 -5.81
N THR A 42 -0.89 20.49 -6.85
CA THR A 42 -1.21 20.81 -8.25
C THR A 42 -2.59 20.30 -8.69
N GLY A 43 -3.14 19.30 -8.00
CA GLY A 43 -4.36 18.61 -8.40
C GLY A 43 -4.18 17.68 -9.61
N GLU A 44 -2.95 17.37 -10.02
CA GLU A 44 -2.63 16.49 -11.14
C GLU A 44 -2.55 15.01 -10.71
N ASN A 45 -2.51 14.09 -11.69
CA ASN A 45 -2.28 12.65 -11.46
C ASN A 45 -3.28 11.95 -10.51
N LYS A 46 -4.54 12.42 -10.47
CA LYS A 46 -5.58 11.94 -9.53
C LYS A 46 -5.79 10.41 -9.54
N ASP A 47 -5.73 9.78 -10.71
CA ASP A 47 -5.93 8.32 -10.81
C ASP A 47 -4.71 7.54 -10.30
N ASN A 48 -3.50 8.04 -10.54
CA ASN A 48 -2.28 7.46 -9.96
C ASN A 48 -2.26 7.66 -8.45
N MET A 49 -2.70 8.81 -7.94
CA MET A 49 -2.86 9.03 -6.50
C MET A 49 -3.88 8.07 -5.87
N ARG A 50 -5.00 7.80 -6.54
CA ARG A 50 -5.96 6.78 -6.08
C ARG A 50 -5.31 5.39 -6.01
N GLN A 51 -4.57 5.01 -7.04
CA GLN A 51 -3.84 3.74 -7.07
C GLN A 51 -2.75 3.65 -5.99
N LEU A 52 -2.01 4.74 -5.74
CA LEU A 52 -1.01 4.83 -4.67
C LEU A 52 -1.64 4.55 -3.31
N VAL A 53 -2.78 5.19 -3.01
CA VAL A 53 -3.51 4.94 -1.76
C VAL A 53 -3.94 3.48 -1.65
N SER A 54 -4.41 2.86 -2.75
CA SER A 54 -4.75 1.43 -2.76
C SER A 54 -3.54 0.54 -2.43
N VAL A 55 -2.35 0.85 -2.96
CA VAL A 55 -1.11 0.11 -2.60
C VAL A 55 -0.82 0.26 -1.12
N LEU A 56 -0.80 1.49 -0.59
CA LEU A 56 -0.48 1.76 0.82
C LEU A 56 -1.42 1.03 1.78
N VAL A 57 -2.73 1.04 1.49
CA VAL A 57 -3.72 0.32 2.28
C VAL A 57 -3.46 -1.19 2.23
N ASN A 58 -3.18 -1.73 1.04
CA ASN A 58 -2.89 -3.15 0.86
C ASN A 58 -1.64 -3.60 1.63
N GLU A 59 -0.56 -2.81 1.59
CA GLU A 59 0.68 -3.11 2.33
C GLU A 59 0.44 -3.15 3.85
N VAL A 60 -0.38 -2.23 4.39
CA VAL A 60 -0.73 -2.25 5.82
C VAL A 60 -1.49 -3.52 6.20
N PHE A 61 -2.46 -3.93 5.39
CA PHE A 61 -3.21 -5.17 5.65
C PHE A 61 -2.34 -6.42 5.51
N PHE A 62 -1.46 -6.45 4.51
CA PHE A 62 -0.51 -7.54 4.32
C PHE A 62 0.42 -7.69 5.53
N GLN A 63 1.03 -6.59 6.01
CA GLN A 63 1.87 -6.59 7.20
C GLN A 63 1.12 -7.07 8.44
N ARG A 64 -0.12 -6.59 8.67
CA ARG A 64 -0.95 -7.04 9.80
C ARG A 64 -1.22 -8.54 9.76
N LYS A 65 -1.62 -9.06 8.60
CA LYS A 65 -1.85 -10.49 8.41
C LYS A 65 -0.58 -11.31 8.67
N MET A 66 0.57 -10.86 8.19
CA MET A 66 1.85 -11.51 8.47
C MET A 66 2.15 -11.59 9.97
N PHE A 67 1.94 -10.51 10.73
CA PHE A 67 2.13 -10.53 12.18
C PHE A 67 1.15 -11.47 12.88
N GLU A 68 -0.13 -11.47 12.49
CA GLU A 68 -1.13 -12.41 13.01
C GLU A 68 -0.75 -13.87 12.74
N ASP A 69 -0.27 -14.18 11.53
CA ASP A 69 0.16 -15.52 11.14
C ASP A 69 1.39 -15.97 11.96
N ILE A 70 2.36 -15.08 12.20
CA ILE A 70 3.54 -15.34 13.05
C ILE A 70 3.12 -15.60 14.50
N ASP A 71 2.23 -14.76 15.07
CA ASP A 71 1.74 -14.91 16.44
C ASP A 71 1.01 -16.25 16.62
N ASN A 72 0.19 -16.63 15.64
CA ASN A 72 -0.51 -17.92 15.64
C ASN A 72 0.47 -19.10 15.53
N PHE A 73 1.53 -18.99 14.74
CA PHE A 73 2.57 -20.01 14.67
C PHE A 73 3.28 -20.19 16.01
N ILE A 74 3.66 -19.09 16.68
CA ILE A 74 4.33 -19.13 17.99
C ILE A 74 3.43 -19.74 19.08
N ARG A 75 2.12 -19.49 19.05
CA ARG A 75 1.18 -20.02 20.06
C ARG A 75 0.89 -21.51 19.90
N ASN A 76 1.06 -22.07 18.70
CA ASN A 76 0.71 -23.44 18.36
C ASN A 76 1.92 -24.41 18.32
N ASN A 77 3.13 -23.93 18.62
CA ASN A 77 4.36 -24.72 18.73
C ASN A 77 4.99 -24.53 20.12
#